data_AF-A0A8T3WPY5-F1
#
_entry.id   AF-A0A8T3WPY5-F1
#
_cell.length_a   1.000
_cell.length_b   1.000
_cell.length_c   1.000
_cell.angle_alpha   90.00
_cell.angle_beta   90.00
_cell.angle_gamma   90.00
#
_symmetry.space_group_name_H-M   'P 1'
#
loop_
_entity.id
_entity.type
_entity.pdbx_description
1 polymer ?
#
loop_
_entity_poly.entity_id
_entity_poly.type
_entity_poly.pdbx_seq_one_letter_code
_entity_poly.pdbx_strand_id
1 'polypeptide(L)' 'MHDLVKFIKDLEKEFLAGNKELYNDNRIEFLRKRDEFVSERLVLRKSNGEE' A
#
# COMPACT_ATOMS: atom_id res chain seq x y z
N MET A 1 2.21 -14.38 -10.42
CA MET A 1 0.92 -13.66 -10.20
C MET A 1 0.45 -13.71 -8.74
N HIS A 2 0.52 -14.86 -8.04
CA HIS A 2 0.14 -14.94 -6.61
C HIS A 2 1.01 -14.09 -5.67
N ASP A 3 2.31 -13.95 -5.96
CA ASP A 3 3.25 -13.24 -5.10
C ASP A 3 3.01 -11.71 -5.06
N LEU A 4 2.78 -11.10 -6.24
CA LEU A 4 2.48 -9.67 -6.35
C LEU A 4 1.19 -9.29 -5.61
N VAL A 5 0.14 -10.11 -5.73
CA VAL A 5 -1.13 -9.88 -5.04
C VAL A 5 -0.95 -9.98 -3.53
N LYS A 6 -0.14 -10.93 -3.06
CA LYS A 6 0.16 -11.08 -1.63
C LYS A 6 0.94 -9.86 -1.12
N PHE A 7 1.96 -9.42 -1.86
CA PHE A 7 2.74 -8.24 -1.54
C PHE A 7 1.87 -6.98 -1.42
N ILE A 8 0.99 -6.72 -2.40
CA ILE A 8 0.06 -5.58 -2.36
C ILE A 8 -0.82 -5.65 -1.11
N LYS A 9 -1.38 -6.83 -0.80
CA LYS A 9 -2.23 -6.99 0.40
C LYS A 9 -1.46 -6.76 1.70
N ASP A 10 -0.20 -7.16 1.76
CA ASP A 10 0.63 -6.95 2.94
C ASP A 10 0.97 -5.46 3.11
N LEU A 11 1.24 -4.74 2.02
CA LEU A 11 1.40 -3.28 2.02
C LEU A 11 0.12 -2.55 2.46
N GLU A 12 -1.05 -2.95 1.95
CA GLU A 12 -2.33 -2.36 2.36
C GLU A 12 -2.61 -2.56 3.85
N LYS A 13 -2.26 -3.74 4.41
CA LYS A 13 -2.39 -4.01 5.84
C LYS A 13 -1.41 -3.18 6.68
N GLU A 14 -0.16 -3.06 6.25
CA GLU A 14 0.84 -2.19 6.90
C GLU A 14 0.34 -0.74 6.95
N PHE A 15 -0.13 -0.24 5.80
CA PHE A 15 -0.64 1.12 5.70
C PHE A 15 -1.89 1.32 6.59
N LEU A 16 -2.83 0.39 6.57
CA LEU A 16 -4.02 0.44 7.42
C LEU A 16 -3.66 0.41 8.91
N ALA A 17 -2.67 -0.41 9.31
CA ALA A 17 -2.26 -0.51 10.71
C ALA A 17 -1.68 0.82 11.23
N GLY A 18 -0.90 1.53 10.41
CA GLY A 18 -0.32 2.83 10.76
C GLY A 18 -1.28 4.02 10.62
N ASN A 19 -2.40 3.87 9.90
CA ASN A 19 -3.31 4.97 9.56
C ASN A 19 -4.77 4.70 9.95
N LYS A 20 -5.01 3.91 11.02
CA LYS A 20 -6.38 3.59 11.48
C LYS A 20 -7.20 4.81 11.84
N GLU A 21 -6.58 5.81 12.45
CA GLU A 21 -7.25 7.08 12.80
C GLU A 21 -7.69 7.82 11.54
N LEU A 22 -6.79 7.97 10.56
CA LEU A 22 -7.09 8.59 9.28
C LEU A 22 -8.17 7.81 8.50
N TYR A 23 -8.17 6.47 8.57
CA TYR A 23 -9.22 5.64 7.96
C TYR A 23 -10.61 5.96 8.51
N ASN A 24 -10.71 6.17 9.82
CA ASN A 24 -11.96 6.46 10.51
C ASN A 24 -12.39 7.93 10.36
N ASP A 25 -11.43 8.85 10.35
CA ASP A 25 -11.66 10.30 10.27
C ASP A 25 -11.93 10.78 8.84
N ASN A 26 -11.06 10.43 7.89
CA ASN A 26 -11.14 10.86 6.50
C ASN A 26 -10.79 9.73 5.53
N ARG A 27 -11.82 8.93 5.21
CA ARG A 27 -11.69 7.77 4.33
C ARG A 27 -11.22 8.11 2.91
N ILE A 28 -11.56 9.29 2.37
CA ILE A 28 -11.12 9.69 1.03
C ILE A 28 -9.61 9.96 1.03
N GLU A 29 -9.12 10.70 2.02
CA GLU A 29 -7.69 10.98 2.16
C GLU A 29 -6.89 9.70 2.46
N PHE A 30 -7.43 8.82 3.31
CA PHE A 30 -6.83 7.51 3.54
C PHE A 30 -6.64 6.73 2.24
N LEU A 31 -7.67 6.66 1.39
CA LEU A 31 -7.61 5.91 0.14
C LEU A 31 -6.59 6.50 -0.84
N ARG A 32 -6.47 7.83 -0.92
CA ARG A 32 -5.45 8.52 -1.73
C ARG A 32 -4.05 8.18 -1.26
N LYS A 33 -3.76 8.39 0.02
CA LYS A 33 -2.42 8.13 0.59
C LYS A 33 -2.05 6.64 0.53
N ARG A 34 -3.01 5.74 0.67
CA ARG A 34 -2.80 4.30 0.49
C ARG A 34 -2.39 3.99 -0.96
N ASP A 35 -3.06 4.57 -1.93
CA ASP A 35 -2.78 4.35 -3.36
C ASP A 35 -1.38 4.86 -3.74
N GLU A 36 -1.02 6.05 -3.24
CA GLU A 36 0.33 6.63 -3.37
C GLU A 36 1.38 5.69 -2.75
N PHE A 37 1.19 5.28 -1.50
CA PHE A 37 2.10 4.38 -0.79
C PHE A 37 2.32 3.04 -1.51
N VAL A 38 1.24 2.38 -1.94
CA VAL A 38 1.33 1.10 -2.65
C VAL A 38 2.03 1.30 -4.00
N SER A 39 1.71 2.36 -4.73
CA SER A 39 2.34 2.67 -6.02
C SER A 39 3.85 2.92 -5.89
N GLU A 40 4.28 3.71 -4.91
CA GLU A 40 5.71 3.96 -4.64
C GLU A 40 6.47 2.66 -4.33
N ARG A 41 5.88 1.79 -3.50
CA ARG A 41 6.48 0.49 -3.14
C ARG A 41 6.54 -0.48 -4.31
N LEU A 42 5.52 -0.48 -5.18
CA LEU A 42 5.53 -1.28 -6.41
C LEU A 42 6.60 -0.82 -7.40
N VAL A 43 6.80 0.49 -7.55
CA VAL A 43 7.89 1.05 -8.36
C VAL A 43 9.24 0.64 -7.79
N LEU A 44 9.45 0.78 -6.47
CA LEU A 44 10.70 0.38 -5.82
C LEU A 44 11.00 -1.11 -6.00
N ARG A 45 10.00 -1.99 -5.84
CA ARG A 45 10.17 -3.43 -6.06
C ARG A 45 10.63 -3.74 -7.48
N LYS A 46 10.03 -3.09 -8.48
CA LYS A 46 10.42 -3.21 -9.88
C LYS A 46 11.84 -2.69 -10.12
N SER A 47 12.20 -1.55 -9.54
CA SER A 47 13.55 -0.98 -9.63
C SER A 47 14.62 -1.86 -8.97
N ASN A 48 14.26 -2.64 -7.95
CA ASN A 48 15.15 -3.58 -7.26
C ASN A 48 15.35 -4.92 -7.98
N GLY A 49 14.65 -5.16 -9.10
CA GLY A 49 14.75 -6.41 -9.85
C GLY A 49 14.10 -7.62 -9.18
N GLU A 50 13.24 -7.40 -8.17
CA GLU A 50 12.45 -8.45 -7.51
C GLU A 50 11.16 -8.73 -8.30
N GLU A 51 11.31 -9.26 -9.52
CA GLU A 51 10.22 -9.78 -10.37
C GLU A 51 9.74 -11.18 -9.93
#